data_AF-A0A7K1KUG5-F1
#
_entry.id   AF-A0A7K1KUG5-F1
#
_cell.length_a   1.000
_cell.length_b   1.000
_cell.length_c   1.000
_cell.angle_alpha   90.00
_cell.angle_beta   90.00
_cell.angle_gamma   90.00
#
_symmetry.space_group_name_H-M   'P 1'
#
loop_
_entity.id
_entity.type
_entity.pdbx_description
1 polymer ?
#
loop_
_entity_poly.entity_id
_entity_poly.type
_entity_poly.pdbx_seq_one_letter_code
_entity_poly.pdbx_strand_id
1 'polypeptide(L)'
;MDWTAISELSMKFETGEQEYTFTGPRHSIGLIISLQPARDDGESAVVPVDTLIKNSTLIDYIDRSPLPESSQDYKWSYTKKNLRSYGTDGGTPQFKFRLYPPIDGRTPTAKTLGIRVRTESGKDIFSSQDGAFFKWVRGTIRWD
;
A
#
# COMPACT_ATOMS: atom_id res chain seq x y z
N MET A 1 21.47 1.09 -6.43
CA MET A 1 20.48 1.66 -7.38
C MET A 1 20.16 3.05 -6.84
N ASP A 2 20.02 4.07 -7.68
CA ASP A 2 20.14 5.47 -7.17
C ASP A 2 18.80 6.21 -7.23
N TRP A 3 17.73 5.59 -6.76
CA TRP A 3 16.43 6.26 -6.71
C TRP A 3 16.26 7.02 -5.40
N THR A 4 15.96 8.31 -5.50
CA THR A 4 15.98 9.28 -4.40
C THR A 4 14.65 10.00 -4.23
N ALA A 5 13.74 9.83 -5.20
CA ALA A 5 12.43 10.45 -5.25
C ALA A 5 11.38 9.51 -5.84
N ILE A 6 10.11 9.92 -5.76
CA ILE A 6 8.99 9.28 -6.44
C ILE A 6 8.36 10.36 -7.31
N SER A 7 8.17 10.08 -8.60
CA SER A 7 7.51 11.01 -9.53
C SER A 7 6.01 10.72 -9.66
N GLU A 8 5.60 9.46 -9.44
CA GLU A 8 4.20 9.04 -9.46
C GLU A 8 3.89 8.09 -8.32
N LEU A 9 2.77 8.34 -7.64
CA LEU A 9 2.24 7.47 -6.60
C LEU A 9 0.71 7.50 -6.63
N SER A 10 0.10 6.34 -6.84
CA SER A 10 -1.36 6.18 -6.79
C SER A 10 -1.77 4.90 -6.07
N MET A 11 -3.00 4.89 -5.56
CA MET A 11 -3.58 3.74 -4.87
C MET A 11 -5.00 3.48 -5.37
N LYS A 12 -5.32 2.21 -5.61
CA LYS A 12 -6.63 1.76 -6.06
C LYS A 12 -7.10 0.55 -5.26
N PHE A 13 -8.36 0.57 -4.84
CA PHE A 13 -8.98 -0.54 -4.12
C PHE A 13 -9.64 -1.53 -5.08
N GLU A 14 -9.46 -2.80 -4.80
CA GLU A 14 -10.20 -3.92 -5.36
C GLU A 14 -10.97 -4.58 -4.22
N THR A 15 -12.30 -4.43 -4.22
CA THR A 15 -13.18 -4.99 -3.20
C THR A 15 -13.67 -6.37 -3.60
N GLY A 16 -14.09 -7.17 -2.62
CA GLY A 16 -14.72 -8.48 -2.87
C GLY A 16 -13.76 -9.67 -2.94
N GLU A 17 -12.52 -9.52 -2.48
CA GLU A 17 -11.58 -10.64 -2.38
C GLU A 17 -11.83 -11.51 -1.15
N GLN A 18 -11.69 -12.81 -1.33
CA GLN A 18 -11.82 -13.79 -0.26
C GLN A 18 -10.61 -14.71 -0.25
N GLU A 19 -10.02 -14.91 0.91
CA GLU A 19 -8.97 -15.88 1.13
C GLU A 19 -9.45 -16.98 2.07
N TYR A 20 -9.00 -18.21 1.84
CA TYR A 20 -9.24 -19.31 2.76
C TYR A 20 -8.06 -19.45 3.71
N THR A 21 -8.35 -19.31 5.00
CA THR A 21 -7.39 -19.50 6.10
C THR A 21 -7.73 -20.78 6.86
N PHE A 22 -6.86 -21.21 7.78
CA PHE A 22 -7.14 -22.36 8.67
C PHE A 22 -8.41 -22.16 9.51
N THR A 23 -8.79 -20.91 9.76
CA THR A 23 -9.99 -20.52 10.51
C THR A 23 -11.22 -20.30 9.62
N GLY A 24 -11.15 -20.65 8.32
CA GLY A 24 -12.22 -20.46 7.36
C GLY A 24 -12.00 -19.27 6.41
N PRO A 25 -13.03 -18.90 5.62
CA PRO A 25 -12.94 -17.79 4.69
C PRO A 25 -12.75 -16.46 5.43
N ARG A 26 -11.79 -15.66 4.97
CA ARG A 26 -11.55 -14.30 5.43
C ARG A 26 -11.71 -13.34 4.27
N HIS A 27 -12.54 -12.32 4.47
CA HIS A 27 -12.64 -11.23 3.51
C HIS A 27 -11.36 -10.39 3.53
N SER A 28 -10.90 -10.03 2.35
CA SER A 28 -9.76 -9.16 2.15
C SER A 28 -10.10 -8.11 1.11
N ILE A 29 -9.31 -7.04 1.10
CA ILE A 29 -9.42 -5.97 0.13
C ILE A 29 -8.07 -5.85 -0.56
N GLY A 30 -8.10 -5.94 -1.87
CA GLY A 30 -6.95 -5.64 -2.69
C GLY A 30 -6.65 -4.14 -2.67
N LEU A 31 -5.39 -3.79 -2.46
CA LEU A 31 -4.91 -2.42 -2.60
C LEU A 31 -3.75 -2.41 -3.59
N ILE A 32 -4.03 -2.00 -4.82
CA ILE A 32 -3.02 -1.81 -5.87
C ILE A 32 -2.34 -0.47 -5.62
N ILE A 33 -1.01 -0.52 -5.54
CA ILE A 33 -0.11 0.62 -5.47
C ILE A 33 0.61 0.71 -6.81
N SER A 34 0.51 1.87 -7.46
CA SER A 34 1.36 2.23 -8.61
C SER A 34 2.42 3.21 -8.13
N LEU A 35 3.68 2.94 -8.41
CA LEU A 35 4.80 3.73 -7.90
C LEU A 35 5.89 3.84 -8.95
N GLN A 36 6.20 5.08 -9.36
CA GLN A 36 7.29 5.39 -10.28
C GLN A 36 8.48 6.00 -9.51
N PRO A 37 9.55 5.24 -9.27
CA PRO A 37 10.80 5.76 -8.71
C PRO A 37 11.43 6.76 -9.65
N ALA A 38 12.12 7.75 -9.09
CA ALA A 38 12.88 8.76 -9.82
C ALA A 38 14.25 9.02 -9.19
N ARG A 39 15.19 9.49 -10.00
CA ARG A 39 16.51 10.00 -9.58
C ARG A 39 16.42 11.51 -9.27
N ASP A 40 17.54 12.09 -8.85
CA ASP A 40 17.63 13.51 -8.48
C ASP A 40 17.38 14.48 -9.66
N ASP A 41 17.64 14.03 -10.88
CA ASP A 41 17.36 14.78 -12.12
C ASP A 41 15.87 14.72 -12.54
N GLY A 42 15.05 13.96 -11.81
CA GLY A 42 13.65 13.74 -12.12
C GLY A 42 13.37 12.63 -13.14
N GLU A 43 14.41 11.98 -13.69
CA GLU A 43 14.22 10.84 -14.58
C GLU A 43 13.73 9.60 -13.83
N SER A 44 12.89 8.82 -14.49
CA SER A 44 12.40 7.54 -13.99
C SER A 44 13.57 6.57 -13.71
N ALA A 45 13.61 6.05 -12.48
CA ALA A 45 14.53 4.99 -12.10
C ALA A 45 13.88 3.62 -12.27
N VAL A 46 14.64 2.67 -12.83
CA VAL A 46 14.20 1.28 -12.95
C VAL A 46 14.55 0.55 -11.66
N VAL A 47 13.53 0.19 -10.88
CA VAL A 47 13.68 -0.50 -9.60
C VAL A 47 12.85 -1.79 -9.62
N PRO A 48 13.40 -2.94 -9.20
CA PRO A 48 12.65 -4.18 -9.11
C PRO A 48 11.44 -4.03 -8.20
N VAL A 49 10.30 -4.58 -8.62
CA VAL A 49 9.05 -4.51 -7.84
C VAL A 49 9.23 -5.06 -6.43
N ASP A 50 10.00 -6.14 -6.24
CA ASP A 50 10.32 -6.68 -4.92
C ASP A 50 11.04 -5.67 -4.00
N THR A 51 11.89 -4.83 -4.57
CA THR A 51 12.56 -3.76 -3.83
C THR A 51 11.57 -2.66 -3.44
N LEU A 52 10.63 -2.31 -4.32
CA LEU A 52 9.56 -1.35 -4.02
C LEU A 52 8.65 -1.85 -2.90
N ILE A 53 8.29 -3.13 -2.95
CA ILE A 53 7.47 -3.81 -1.94
C ILE A 53 8.16 -3.78 -0.58
N LYS A 54 9.44 -4.18 -0.52
CA LYS A 54 10.22 -4.23 0.73
C LYS A 54 10.34 -2.86 1.38
N ASN A 55 10.43 -1.81 0.57
CA ASN A 55 10.57 -0.43 1.02
C ASN A 55 9.23 0.28 1.25
N SER A 56 8.11 -0.38 0.99
CA SER A 56 6.78 0.18 1.15
C SER A 56 6.11 -0.33 2.43
N THR A 57 5.41 0.56 3.13
CA THR A 57 4.66 0.25 4.36
C THR A 57 3.33 0.98 4.31
N LEU A 58 2.22 0.28 4.56
CA LEU A 58 0.94 0.94 4.76
C LEU A 58 0.92 1.68 6.08
N ILE A 59 0.32 2.86 6.07
CA ILE A 59 0.23 3.75 7.23
C ILE A 59 -1.20 4.27 7.39
N ASP A 60 -1.53 4.74 8.58
CA ASP A 60 -2.71 5.58 8.75
C ASP A 60 -2.50 6.89 7.99
N TYR A 61 -3.51 7.29 7.22
CA TYR A 61 -3.44 8.51 6.43
C TYR A 61 -3.31 9.78 7.28
N ILE A 62 -3.87 9.78 8.50
CA ILE A 62 -3.95 10.96 9.36
C ILE A 62 -2.64 11.12 10.14
N ASP A 63 -2.26 10.11 10.93
CA ASP A 63 -1.13 10.22 11.87
C ASP A 63 0.17 9.55 11.38
N ARG A 64 0.16 8.92 10.21
CA ARG A 64 1.30 8.22 9.58
C ARG A 64 1.81 7.00 10.34
N SER A 65 1.08 6.53 11.35
CA SER A 65 1.45 5.33 12.09
C SER A 65 1.43 4.11 11.17
N PRO A 66 2.42 3.20 11.27
CA PRO A 66 2.47 2.01 10.43
C PRO A 66 1.33 1.06 10.78
N LEU A 67 0.66 0.54 9.76
CA LEU A 67 -0.23 -0.60 9.92
C LEU A 67 0.61 -1.87 10.19
N PRO A 68 0.09 -2.79 11.00
CA PRO A 68 0.74 -4.09 11.22
C PRO A 68 0.73 -4.92 9.93
N GLU A 69 1.87 -5.51 9.61
CA GLU A 69 2.00 -6.53 8.55
C GLU A 69 1.66 -7.90 9.14
N SER A 70 0.38 -8.25 9.11
CA SER A 70 -0.17 -9.47 9.71
C SER A 70 -1.48 -9.84 9.01
N SER A 71 -1.80 -11.14 9.00
CA SER A 71 -3.07 -11.66 8.53
C SER A 71 -3.92 -12.25 9.66
N GLN A 72 -3.74 -11.81 10.92
CA GLN A 72 -4.45 -12.38 12.09
C GLN A 72 -4.80 -11.36 13.20
N ASP A 73 -4.72 -10.06 12.93
CA ASP A 73 -4.90 -9.05 14.00
C ASP A 73 -6.37 -8.63 14.21
N TYR A 74 -6.72 -8.24 15.44
CA TYR A 74 -7.97 -7.55 15.83
C TYR A 74 -8.00 -6.06 15.43
N LYS A 75 -7.11 -5.66 14.52
CA LYS A 75 -6.98 -4.30 13.99
C LYS A 75 -6.80 -4.40 12.49
N TRP A 76 -6.98 -3.28 11.81
CA TRP A 76 -6.63 -3.16 10.39
C TRP A 76 -5.18 -3.60 10.19
N SER A 77 -4.98 -4.56 9.30
CA SER A 77 -3.68 -5.13 9.00
C SER A 77 -3.55 -5.40 7.51
N TYR A 78 -2.34 -5.71 7.06
CA TYR A 78 -2.11 -6.06 5.67
C TYR A 78 -1.04 -7.13 5.52
N THR A 79 -0.95 -7.73 4.33
CA THR A 79 0.13 -8.64 3.97
C THR A 79 0.76 -8.25 2.65
N LYS A 80 2.06 -8.54 2.55
CA LYS A 80 2.85 -8.48 1.32
C LYS A 80 2.96 -9.85 0.63
N LYS A 81 2.34 -10.91 1.17
CA LYS A 81 2.41 -12.26 0.56
C LYS A 81 1.59 -12.33 -0.73
N ASN A 82 2.12 -13.02 -1.74
CA ASN A 82 1.51 -13.23 -3.07
C ASN A 82 1.33 -11.95 -3.91
N LEU A 83 2.23 -10.97 -3.73
CA LEU A 83 2.29 -9.80 -4.59
C LEU A 83 2.58 -10.23 -6.03
N ARG A 84 1.59 -10.09 -6.91
CA ARG A 84 1.83 -10.15 -8.35
C ARG A 84 2.35 -8.79 -8.78
N SER A 85 3.37 -8.77 -9.64
CA SER A 85 3.60 -7.61 -10.50
C SER A 85 2.36 -7.49 -11.38
N TYR A 86 1.50 -6.54 -11.05
CA TYR A 86 0.53 -6.07 -12.01
C TYR A 86 1.36 -5.34 -13.08
N GLY A 87 1.05 -5.56 -14.35
CA GLY A 87 1.84 -5.00 -15.45
C GLY A 87 2.02 -3.48 -15.30
N THR A 88 2.82 -2.90 -16.18
CA THR A 88 2.98 -1.46 -16.19
C THR A 88 1.72 -0.80 -16.77
N ASP A 89 0.97 -0.02 -16.00
CA ASP A 89 0.01 0.93 -16.58
C ASP A 89 0.79 2.16 -17.03
N GLY A 90 0.83 2.41 -18.33
CA GLY A 90 1.64 3.50 -18.90
C GLY A 90 3.16 3.42 -18.65
N GLY A 91 3.69 2.28 -18.18
CA GLY A 91 5.11 2.13 -17.83
C GLY A 91 5.40 2.09 -16.31
N THR A 92 4.43 2.46 -15.47
CA THR A 92 4.64 2.59 -14.02
C THR A 92 4.50 1.24 -13.30
N PRO A 93 5.50 0.81 -12.50
CA PRO A 93 5.43 -0.43 -11.71
C PRO A 93 4.23 -0.49 -10.76
N GLN A 94 3.57 -1.65 -10.69
CA GLN A 94 2.43 -1.89 -9.81
C GLN A 94 2.60 -3.12 -8.92
N PHE A 95 2.11 -3.03 -7.68
CA PHE A 95 2.08 -4.13 -6.72
C PHE A 95 0.85 -4.02 -5.80
N LYS A 96 0.39 -5.14 -5.22
CA LYS A 96 -0.90 -5.22 -4.50
C LYS A 96 -0.82 -5.72 -3.07
N PHE A 97 -1.03 -4.85 -2.10
CA PHE A 97 -1.25 -5.31 -0.73
C PHE A 97 -2.63 -5.93 -0.57
N ARG A 98 -2.72 -6.98 0.25
CA ARG A 98 -4.02 -7.44 0.75
C ARG A 98 -4.24 -6.86 2.13
N LEU A 99 -5.32 -6.10 2.27
CA LEU A 99 -5.77 -5.56 3.55
C LEU A 99 -6.80 -6.47 4.17
N TYR A 100 -6.74 -6.53 5.50
CA TYR A 100 -7.71 -7.22 6.30
C TYR A 100 -8.33 -6.27 7.32
N PRO A 101 -9.68 -6.24 7.42
CA PRO A 101 -10.34 -5.57 8.50
C PRO A 101 -10.13 -6.32 9.84
N PRO A 102 -10.38 -5.65 10.98
CA PRO A 102 -10.49 -6.29 12.30
C PRO A 102 -11.42 -7.50 12.31
N ILE A 103 -11.08 -8.55 13.07
CA ILE A 103 -11.86 -9.80 13.21
C ILE A 103 -12.69 -9.80 14.52
N ASP A 104 -13.14 -8.65 15.01
CA ASP A 104 -13.84 -8.54 16.30
C ASP A 104 -15.36 -8.81 16.21
N GLY A 105 -15.84 -9.31 15.07
CA GLY A 105 -17.26 -9.62 14.85
C GLY A 105 -18.16 -8.39 14.70
N ARG A 106 -17.58 -7.19 14.64
CA ARG A 106 -18.29 -5.92 14.42
C ARG A 106 -18.12 -5.48 12.97
N THR A 107 -19.08 -4.69 12.45
CA THR A 107 -18.93 -4.03 11.16
C THR A 107 -17.63 -3.21 11.18
N PRO A 108 -16.67 -3.46 10.26
CA PRO A 108 -15.38 -2.81 10.32
C PRO A 108 -15.55 -1.30 10.21
N THR A 109 -15.01 -0.55 11.17
CA THR A 109 -14.98 0.91 11.09
C THR A 109 -14.18 1.34 9.86
N ALA A 110 -14.68 2.34 9.15
CA ALA A 110 -14.00 2.89 7.99
C ALA A 110 -12.54 3.27 8.33
N LYS A 111 -11.62 2.98 7.41
CA LYS A 111 -10.20 3.30 7.56
C LYS A 111 -9.72 4.14 6.39
N THR A 112 -8.95 5.17 6.71
CA THR A 112 -8.20 5.97 5.75
C THR A 112 -6.75 5.50 5.73
N LEU A 113 -6.24 5.25 4.53
CA LEU A 113 -4.95 4.60 4.34
C LEU A 113 -4.03 5.53 3.56
N GLY A 114 -2.77 5.55 3.95
CA GLY A 114 -1.67 6.08 3.15
C GLY A 114 -0.59 5.02 2.97
N ILE A 115 0.49 5.39 2.31
CA ILE A 115 1.70 4.60 2.15
C ILE A 115 2.92 5.44 2.52
N ARG A 116 3.84 4.81 3.21
CA ARG A 116 5.21 5.27 3.38
C ARG A 116 6.09 4.46 2.44
N VAL A 117 6.97 5.14 1.72
CA VAL A 117 7.99 4.50 0.90
C VAL A 117 9.36 5.04 1.30
N ARG A 118 10.29 4.13 1.60
CA ARG A 118 11.67 4.49 1.89
C ARG A 118 12.53 4.38 0.63
N THR A 119 13.16 5.48 0.22
CA THR A 119 14.08 5.48 -0.92
C THR A 119 15.37 4.74 -0.57
N GLU A 120 16.17 4.40 -1.58
CA GLU A 120 17.49 3.78 -1.34
C GLU A 120 18.45 4.74 -0.64
N SER A 121 18.29 6.06 -0.86
CA SER A 121 18.98 7.11 -0.09
C SER A 121 18.52 7.23 1.37
N GLY A 122 17.52 6.45 1.80
CA GLY A 122 17.01 6.41 3.16
C GLY A 122 15.91 7.44 3.48
N LYS A 123 15.53 8.28 2.51
CA LYS A 123 14.47 9.28 2.63
C LYS A 123 13.11 8.60 2.68
N ASP A 124 12.24 9.10 3.55
CA ASP A 124 10.86 8.63 3.63
C ASP A 124 9.92 9.57 2.86
N ILE A 125 9.11 8.98 1.99
CA ILE A 125 8.07 9.66 1.20
C ILE A 125 6.71 9.13 1.67
N PHE A 126 5.78 10.04 1.95
CA PHE A 126 4.48 9.72 2.52
C PHE A 126 3.35 10.19 1.61
N SER A 127 2.30 9.39 1.54
CA SER A 127 1.03 9.77 0.92
C SER A 127 -0.10 10.11 1.90
N SER A 128 0.28 10.54 3.09
CA SER A 128 -0.62 10.93 4.18
C SER A 128 -1.15 12.35 4.02
N GLN A 129 -2.00 12.77 4.96
CA GLN A 129 -2.62 14.10 5.02
C GLN A 129 -1.62 15.26 4.91
N ASP A 130 -0.44 15.06 5.48
CA ASP A 130 0.63 16.06 5.52
C ASP A 130 1.87 15.58 4.73
N GLY A 131 1.70 14.58 3.86
CA GLY A 131 2.75 13.92 3.11
C GLY A 131 3.09 14.63 1.79
N ALA A 132 4.16 14.16 1.13
CA ALA A 132 4.58 14.64 -0.19
C ALA A 132 3.53 14.33 -1.28
N PHE A 133 2.71 13.30 -1.09
CA PHE A 133 1.65 12.89 -2.01
C PHE A 133 0.27 12.93 -1.34
N PHE A 134 -0.38 14.10 -1.34
CA PHE A 134 -1.65 14.28 -0.62
C PHE A 134 -2.91 13.94 -1.45
N LYS A 135 -2.89 14.16 -2.78
CA LYS A 135 -4.13 14.44 -3.54
C LYS A 135 -4.83 13.24 -4.20
N TRP A 136 -4.23 12.05 -4.25
CA TRP A 136 -4.77 10.89 -4.98
C TRP A 136 -4.70 9.55 -4.23
N VAL A 137 -4.39 9.62 -2.93
CA VAL A 137 -3.99 8.45 -2.17
C VAL A 137 -4.91 8.19 -0.97
N ARG A 138 -6.06 8.87 -0.93
CA ARG A 138 -7.08 8.60 0.10
C ARG A 138 -7.98 7.46 -0.35
N GLY A 139 -7.81 6.31 0.29
CA GLY A 139 -8.82 5.27 0.35
C GLY A 139 -9.80 5.49 1.48
N THR A 140 -11.09 5.30 1.27
CA THR A 140 -12.04 5.08 2.38
C THR A 140 -12.81 3.82 2.09
N ILE A 141 -12.56 2.79 2.88
CA ILE A 141 -13.33 1.55 2.80
C ILE A 141 -14.54 1.71 3.71
N ARG A 142 -15.73 1.43 3.18
CA ARG A 142 -16.96 1.26 3.95
C ARG A 142 -17.46 -0.15 3.71
N TRP A 143 -17.85 -0.83 4.79
CA TRP A 143 -18.58 -2.08 4.73
C TRP A 143 -20.05 -1.74 4.88
N ASP A 144 -20.82 -2.04 3.84
CA ASP A 144 -22.28 -2.03 3.81
C ASP A 144 -22.88 -3.28 4.45
#